data_AF-A0A919H9R3-F1
#
_entry.id   AF-A0A919H9R3-F1
#
_cell.length_a   1.000
_cell.length_b   1.000
_cell.length_c   1.000
_cell.angle_alpha   90.00
_cell.angle_beta   90.00
_cell.angle_gamma   90.00
#
_symmetry.space_group_name_H-M   'P 1'
#
loop_
_entity.id
_entity.type
_entity.pdbx_description
1 polymer ?
#
loop_
_entity_poly.entity_id
_entity_poly.type
_entity_poly.pdbx_seq_one_letter_code
_entity_poly.pdbx_strand_id
1 'polypeptide(L)'
;MEPVTPAPASPSAPPPVSGGAEGEPVDGHRVLDAVAALPISTWRYQWEPEGVRHLGPMAQDWQSVIGLGADGRTIPTVDAIGVLLTSVQALERRVRELEGRLGRLTGVPGPPGPGG
;
A
#
# COMPACT_ATOMS: atom_id res chain seq x y z
N MET A 1 -51.81 -0.92 12.32
CA MET A 1 -50.55 -0.57 13.01
C MET A 1 -49.57 -1.63 12.57
N GLU A 2 -48.82 -1.38 11.48
CA GLU A 2 -47.89 -2.37 10.93
C GLU A 2 -46.64 -2.50 11.82
N PRO A 3 -46.08 -3.71 12.01
CA PRO A 3 -44.86 -3.89 12.76
C PRO A 3 -43.67 -3.36 11.95
N VAL A 4 -42.93 -2.41 12.53
CA VAL A 4 -41.68 -1.90 11.97
C VAL A 4 -40.59 -2.97 12.18
N THR A 5 -40.08 -3.52 11.09
CA THR A 5 -38.92 -4.42 11.11
C THR A 5 -37.65 -3.61 11.44
N PRO A 6 -36.83 -3.97 12.44
CA PRO A 6 -35.57 -3.28 12.67
C PRO A 6 -34.56 -3.59 11.55
N ALA A 7 -33.86 -2.56 11.09
CA ALA A 7 -32.78 -2.67 10.10
C ALA A 7 -31.62 -3.54 10.64
N PRO A 8 -30.89 -4.28 9.78
CA PRO A 8 -29.75 -5.06 10.22
C PRO A 8 -28.61 -4.15 10.69
N ALA A 9 -28.02 -4.49 11.83
CA ALA A 9 -26.84 -3.81 12.35
C ALA A 9 -25.69 -3.89 11.32
N SER A 10 -25.05 -2.75 11.06
CA SER A 10 -23.82 -2.69 10.25
C SER A 10 -22.76 -3.64 10.82
N PRO A 11 -21.94 -4.32 9.98
CA PRO A 11 -20.91 -5.20 10.49
C PRO A 11 -19.87 -4.36 11.24
N SER A 12 -19.82 -4.53 12.56
CA SER A 12 -18.74 -4.05 13.40
C SER A 12 -17.42 -4.54 12.83
N ALA A 13 -16.47 -3.62 12.65
CA ALA A 13 -15.09 -3.98 12.31
C ALA A 13 -14.59 -5.05 13.30
N PRO A 14 -13.87 -6.09 12.82
CA PRO A 14 -13.33 -7.10 13.73
C PRO A 14 -12.35 -6.44 14.71
N PRO A 15 -12.34 -6.86 15.99
CA PRO A 15 -11.35 -6.37 16.95
C PRO A 15 -9.93 -6.74 16.48
N PRO A 16 -8.91 -5.95 16.82
CA PRO A 16 -7.53 -6.30 16.49
C PRO A 16 -7.18 -7.62 17.18
N VAL A 17 -6.83 -8.62 16.38
CA VAL A 17 -6.31 -9.91 16.85
C VAL A 17 -5.02 -9.64 17.63
N SER A 18 -5.15 -9.54 18.95
CA SER A 18 -4.04 -9.26 19.85
C SER A 18 -3.26 -10.55 20.08
N GLY A 19 -2.09 -10.64 19.45
CA GLY A 19 -1.19 -11.77 19.57
C GLY A 19 0.12 -11.56 18.81
N GLY A 20 0.93 -10.58 19.24
CA GLY A 20 2.34 -10.45 18.83
C GLY A 20 2.77 -9.04 18.46
N ALA A 21 3.55 -8.42 19.34
CA ALA A 21 4.23 -7.12 19.24
C ALA A 21 3.34 -5.89 18.93
N GLU A 22 3.34 -4.90 19.83
CA GLU A 22 2.81 -3.56 19.54
C GLU A 22 3.65 -2.97 18.38
N GLY A 23 3.02 -2.82 17.21
CA GLY A 23 3.66 -2.21 16.03
C GLY A 23 3.52 -0.69 16.08
N GLU A 24 4.60 0.02 15.72
CA GLU A 24 4.55 1.47 15.57
C GLU A 24 3.68 1.87 14.37
N PRO A 25 2.86 2.93 14.48
CA PRO A 25 2.08 3.43 13.36
C PRO A 25 3.00 3.90 12.23
N VAL A 26 2.68 3.47 11.01
CA VAL A 26 3.44 3.81 9.79
C VAL A 26 2.76 4.94 9.03
N ASP A 27 3.52 5.98 8.66
CA ASP A 27 3.04 7.01 7.72
C ASP A 27 3.05 6.45 6.29
N GLY A 28 1.89 6.00 5.83
CA GLY A 28 1.75 5.43 4.49
C GLY A 28 2.04 6.41 3.36
N HIS A 29 1.88 7.72 3.55
CA HIS A 29 2.22 8.68 2.50
C HIS A 29 3.72 8.77 2.29
N ARG A 30 4.51 8.71 3.37
CA ARG A 30 5.97 8.63 3.28
C ARG A 30 6.45 7.34 2.62
N VAL A 31 5.81 6.22 2.93
CA VAL A 31 6.12 4.94 2.26
C VAL A 31 5.80 5.03 0.77
N LEU A 32 4.65 5.58 0.39
CA LEU A 32 4.29 5.79 -1.01
C LEU A 32 5.29 6.71 -1.73
N ASP A 33 5.70 7.81 -1.11
CA ASP A 33 6.66 8.74 -1.71
C ASP A 33 8.05 8.09 -1.87
N ALA A 34 8.46 7.24 -0.91
CA ALA A 34 9.70 6.45 -1.02
C ALA A 34 9.60 5.42 -2.16
N VAL A 35 8.48 4.71 -2.28
CA VAL A 35 8.23 3.78 -3.41
C VAL A 35 8.23 4.52 -4.76
N ALA A 36 7.66 5.72 -4.82
CA ALA A 36 7.67 6.53 -6.05
C ALA A 36 9.09 6.98 -6.44
N ALA A 37 10.01 7.10 -5.48
CA ALA A 37 11.41 7.46 -5.71
C ALA A 37 12.31 6.25 -6.02
N LEU A 38 11.83 5.00 -5.81
CA LEU A 38 12.64 3.81 -6.04
C LEU A 38 12.96 3.62 -7.53
N PRO A 39 14.23 3.47 -7.92
CA PRO A 39 14.59 3.05 -9.26
C PRO A 39 14.07 1.64 -9.56
N ILE A 40 13.31 1.48 -10.64
CA ILE A 40 12.83 0.18 -11.12
C ILE A 40 13.54 -0.14 -12.44
N SER A 41 14.12 -1.33 -12.53
CA SER A 41 14.77 -1.81 -13.73
C SER A 41 14.55 -3.30 -13.92
N THR A 42 14.85 -3.81 -15.11
CA THR A 42 15.04 -5.25 -15.29
C THR A 42 16.50 -5.60 -15.08
N TRP A 43 16.79 -6.56 -14.23
CA TRP A 43 18.15 -6.96 -13.89
C TRP A 43 18.26 -8.48 -13.73
N ARG A 44 19.48 -8.98 -13.59
CA ARG A 44 19.83 -10.38 -13.38
C ARG A 44 21.05 -10.44 -12.48
N TYR A 45 21.12 -11.38 -11.53
CA TYR A 45 22.36 -11.61 -10.80
C TYR A 45 23.42 -12.23 -11.71
N GLN A 46 24.69 -11.88 -11.50
CA GLN A 46 25.79 -12.37 -12.33
C GLN A 46 25.87 -13.91 -12.39
N TRP A 47 25.50 -14.59 -11.30
CA TRP A 47 25.52 -16.04 -11.17
C TRP A 47 24.28 -16.76 -11.75
N GLU A 48 23.24 -16.03 -12.16
CA GLU A 48 22.04 -16.64 -12.74
C GLU A 48 22.22 -17.02 -14.21
N PRO A 49 21.54 -18.07 -14.71
CA PRO A 49 21.57 -18.45 -16.12
C PRO A 49 21.21 -17.31 -17.07
N GLU A 50 21.75 -17.38 -18.29
CA GLU A 50 21.30 -16.52 -19.39
C GLU A 50 19.79 -16.71 -19.63
N GLY A 51 19.04 -15.62 -19.66
CA GLY A 51 17.58 -15.62 -19.83
C GLY A 51 16.77 -15.30 -18.57
N VAL A 52 17.36 -15.42 -17.37
CA VAL A 52 16.69 -14.96 -16.14
C VAL A 52 16.61 -13.43 -16.14
N ARG A 53 15.43 -12.91 -15.79
CA ARG A 53 15.19 -11.49 -15.60
C ARG A 53 14.30 -11.27 -14.39
N HIS A 54 14.76 -10.42 -13.50
CA HIS A 54 13.97 -9.84 -12.41
C HIS A 54 13.46 -8.47 -12.82
N LEU A 55 12.32 -8.08 -12.29
CA LEU A 55 11.78 -6.74 -12.40
C LEU A 55 11.61 -6.18 -10.99
N GLY A 56 12.27 -5.06 -10.71
CA GLY A 56 12.18 -4.42 -9.40
C GLY A 56 13.40 -3.55 -9.09
N PRO A 57 13.45 -2.98 -7.89
CA PRO A 57 14.63 -2.27 -7.43
C PRO A 57 15.78 -3.25 -7.17
N MET A 58 17.01 -2.75 -7.25
CA MET A 58 18.15 -3.46 -6.68
C MET A 58 18.11 -3.36 -5.14
N ALA A 59 18.63 -4.36 -4.44
CA ALA A 59 18.58 -4.43 -2.98
C ALA A 59 19.29 -3.25 -2.27
N GLN A 60 20.34 -2.70 -2.89
CA GLN A 60 21.08 -1.55 -2.37
C GLN A 60 20.24 -0.26 -2.45
N ASP A 61 19.58 -0.04 -3.60
CA ASP A 61 18.68 1.10 -3.78
C ASP A 61 17.50 1.00 -2.81
N TRP A 62 16.92 -0.21 -2.69
CA TRP A 62 15.89 -0.53 -1.71
C TRP A 62 16.31 -0.15 -0.29
N GLN A 63 17.48 -0.60 0.16
CA GLN A 63 17.98 -0.28 1.49
C GLN A 63 18.16 1.24 1.68
N SER A 64 18.68 1.93 0.67
CA SER A 64 18.94 3.38 0.76
C SER A 64 17.67 4.23 0.82
N VAL A 65 16.59 3.80 0.14
CA VAL A 65 15.35 4.57 0.01
C VAL A 65 14.29 4.15 1.03
N ILE A 66 14.15 2.85 1.27
CA ILE A 66 13.13 2.27 2.17
C ILE A 66 13.67 2.09 3.59
N GLY A 67 14.99 1.91 3.77
CA GLY A 67 15.59 1.69 5.08
C GLY A 67 15.34 0.30 5.67
N LEU A 68 14.79 -0.64 4.89
CA LEU A 68 14.57 -2.03 5.28
C LEU A 68 15.52 -2.96 4.52
N GLY A 69 15.79 -4.14 5.10
CA GLY A 69 16.76 -5.10 4.58
C GLY A 69 18.07 -5.09 5.37
N ALA A 70 18.49 -6.27 5.84
CA ALA A 70 19.56 -6.41 6.83
C ALA A 70 20.97 -6.18 6.27
N ASP A 71 21.21 -6.47 5.00
CA ASP A 71 22.57 -6.57 4.44
C ASP A 71 22.77 -5.95 3.05
N GLY A 72 21.75 -5.29 2.51
CA GLY A 72 21.77 -4.67 1.18
C GLY A 72 21.92 -5.67 0.02
N ARG A 73 21.76 -6.97 0.28
CA ARG A 73 21.90 -8.03 -0.74
C ARG A 73 20.57 -8.68 -1.09
N THR A 74 19.61 -8.61 -0.18
CA THR A 74 18.29 -9.18 -0.36
C THR A 74 17.21 -8.17 0.01
N ILE A 75 16.06 -8.30 -0.64
CA ILE A 75 14.83 -7.64 -0.22
C ILE A 75 13.98 -8.72 0.44
N PRO A 76 13.75 -8.67 1.77
CA PRO A 76 12.88 -9.63 2.42
C PRO A 76 11.47 -9.56 1.82
N THR A 77 10.94 -10.70 1.37
CA THR A 77 9.63 -10.76 0.71
C THR A 77 8.51 -10.22 1.60
N VAL A 78 8.61 -10.43 2.92
CA VAL A 78 7.65 -9.90 3.90
C VAL A 78 7.65 -8.37 3.91
N ASP A 79 8.83 -7.74 3.88
CA ASP A 79 8.97 -6.28 3.87
C ASP A 79 8.49 -5.72 2.51
N ALA A 80 8.84 -6.38 1.40
CA ALA A 80 8.37 -5.99 0.07
C ALA A 80 6.83 -5.97 -0.03
N ILE A 81 6.17 -7.02 0.48
CA ILE A 81 4.71 -7.10 0.51
C ILE A 81 4.12 -6.02 1.43
N GLY A 82 4.70 -5.82 2.61
CA GLY A 82 4.25 -4.77 3.55
C GLY A 82 4.30 -3.38 2.92
N VAL A 83 5.45 -3.01 2.34
CA VAL A 83 5.65 -1.73 1.65
C VAL A 83 4.67 -1.58 0.49
N LEU A 84 4.44 -2.63 -0.30
CA LEU A 84 3.47 -2.61 -1.40
C LEU A 84 2.05 -2.33 -0.89
N LEU A 85 1.58 -3.09 0.11
CA LEU A 85 0.23 -2.94 0.66
C LEU A 85 0.03 -1.55 1.27
N THR A 86 0.99 -1.07 2.05
CA THR A 86 0.96 0.28 2.63
C THR A 86 0.91 1.36 1.54
N SER A 87 1.71 1.21 0.48
CA SER A 87 1.72 2.15 -0.65
C SER A 87 0.41 2.15 -1.40
N VAL A 88 -0.19 0.99 -1.66
CA VAL A 88 -1.50 0.88 -2.32
C VAL A 88 -2.58 1.56 -1.48
N GLN A 89 -2.62 1.33 -0.17
CA GLN A 89 -3.58 2.01 0.71
C GLN A 89 -3.39 3.54 0.73
N ALA A 90 -2.15 4.01 0.75
CA ALA A 90 -1.87 5.45 0.70
C ALA A 90 -2.20 6.08 -0.65
N LEU A 91 -1.95 5.36 -1.74
CA LEU A 91 -2.30 5.79 -3.09
C LEU A 91 -3.81 5.88 -3.26
N GLU A 92 -4.55 4.90 -2.75
CA GLU A 92 -6.01 4.86 -2.74
C GLU A 92 -6.60 6.12 -2.07
N ARG A 93 -6.10 6.47 -0.87
CA ARG A 93 -6.47 7.71 -0.18
C ARG A 93 -6.16 8.97 -1.01
N ARG A 94 -4.95 9.04 -1.58
CA ARG A 94 -4.52 10.18 -2.42
C ARG A 94 -5.40 10.32 -3.66
N VAL A 95 -5.80 9.21 -4.30
CA VAL A 95 -6.71 9.21 -5.45
C VAL A 95 -8.10 9.72 -5.05
N ARG A 96 -8.69 9.21 -3.97
CA ARG A 96 -10.00 9.68 -3.47
C ARG A 96 -10.00 11.17 -3.14
N GLU A 97 -8.94 11.66 -2.49
CA GLU A 97 -8.79 13.08 -2.20
C GLU A 97 -8.75 13.93 -3.47
N LEU A 98 -8.01 13.48 -4.49
CA LEU A 98 -7.94 14.15 -5.78
C LEU A 98 -9.26 14.11 -6.54
N GLU A 99 -9.95 12.97 -6.57
CA GLU A 99 -11.28 12.84 -7.18
C GLU A 99 -12.32 13.73 -6.49
N GLY A 100 -12.30 13.78 -5.15
CA GLY A 100 -13.15 14.67 -4.37
C GLY A 100 -12.86 16.15 -4.64
N ARG A 101 -11.57 16.52 -4.80
CA ARG A 101 -11.17 17.88 -5.20
C ARG A 101 -11.65 18.20 -6.62
N LEU A 102 -11.49 17.28 -7.55
CA LEU A 102 -11.92 17.45 -8.94
C LEU A 102 -13.43 17.66 -9.01
N GLY A 103 -14.21 16.83 -8.31
CA GLY A 103 -15.68 16.95 -8.32
C GLY A 103 -16.18 18.29 -7.75
N ARG A 104 -15.49 18.84 -6.75
CA ARG A 104 -15.78 20.20 -6.25
C ARG A 104 -15.47 21.29 -7.27
N LEU A 105 -14.45 21.10 -8.11
CA LEU A 105 -14.04 22.07 -9.12
C LEU A 105 -14.90 21.99 -10.39
N THR A 106 -15.39 20.80 -10.74
CA THR A 106 -16.14 20.56 -11.98
C THR A 106 -17.66 20.54 -11.79
N GLY A 107 -18.15 20.49 -10.54
CA GLY A 107 -19.57 20.35 -10.23
C GLY A 107 -20.14 18.95 -10.53
N VAL A 108 -19.30 18.00 -10.95
CA VAL A 108 -19.66 16.59 -11.14
C VAL A 108 -19.34 15.84 -9.84
N PRO A 109 -20.29 15.18 -9.18
CA PRO A 109 -19.98 14.39 -7.98
C PRO A 109 -18.94 13.32 -8.30
N GLY A 110 -17.94 13.18 -7.43
CA GLY A 110 -16.93 12.13 -7.53
C GLY A 110 -17.56 10.72 -7.50
N PRO A 111 -16.83 9.68 -7.92
CA PRO A 111 -17.36 8.31 -7.91
C PRO A 111 -17.85 7.91 -6.51
N PRO A 112 -18.94 7.14 -6.40
CA PRO A 112 -19.46 6.70 -5.12
C PRO A 112 -18.40 5.86 -4.40
N GLY A 113 -18.19 6.16 -3.11
CA GLY A 113 -17.26 5.40 -2.28
C GLY A 113 -17.72 3.94 -2.11
N PRO A 114 -16.81 3.01 -1.75
CA PRO A 114 -17.18 1.62 -1.51
C PRO A 114 -17.97 1.53 -0.20
N GLY A 115 -19.29 1.69 -0.29
CA GLY A 115 -20.19 1.63 0.86
C GLY A 115 -21.50 2.41 0.74
N GLY A 116 -21.88 2.86 -0.46
CA GLY A 116 -23.17 3.52 -0.73
C GLY A 116 -23.96 2.80 -1.80
#